data_AF-A0A0D2BIL9-F1
#
_entry.id   AF-A0A0D2BIL9-F1
#
_cell.length_a   1.000
_cell.length_b   1.000
_cell.length_c   1.000
_cell.angle_alpha   90.00
_cell.angle_beta   90.00
_cell.angle_gamma   90.00
#
_symmetry.space_group_name_H-M   'P 1'
#
loop_
_entity.id
_entity.type
_entity.pdbx_description
1 polymer ?
#
loop_
_entity_poly.entity_id
_entity_poly.type
_entity_poly.pdbx_seq_one_letter_code
_entity_poly.pdbx_strand_id
1 'polypeptide(L)'
;MQRTFVSVKPLLLRQVAQCIRPQSRSLLPPSQLISRRWFVDTPTLAAGPRGRKPGTKIKIVTIDDKIAESFTLNEKIETRYVQEKTPDNKLSEPKPLAQLLRDIDRSEQYVLQLSKSGDGDHAIVQVVQRKDLIQRINSKESAARQSQLAQKEKKPKQIELNWAISGNDLQLKMKQLEEFLRKGKKVELLLAARKYQRKATQQEAEELLRTVQEKIQELGATEVVPMQGSFPRQTTITAKIP
;
A
#
# COMPACT_ATOMS: atom_id res chain seq x y z
N MET A 1 57.59 13.43 10.67
CA MET A 1 57.73 12.42 11.74
C MET A 1 56.58 11.43 11.61
N GLN A 2 56.87 10.24 11.08
CA GLN A 2 55.88 9.20 10.79
C GLN A 2 55.83 8.23 11.98
N ARG A 3 54.62 7.78 12.38
CA ARG A 3 54.45 6.67 13.33
C ARG A 3 53.56 5.61 12.70
N THR A 4 54.20 4.55 12.26
CA THR A 4 53.62 3.28 11.81
C THR A 4 53.24 2.42 13.01
N PHE A 5 52.02 1.87 13.03
CA PHE A 5 51.65 0.77 13.92
C PHE A 5 51.47 -0.51 13.09
N VAL A 6 52.35 -1.47 13.33
CA VAL A 6 52.32 -2.84 12.80
C VAL A 6 51.57 -3.71 13.80
N SER A 7 50.53 -4.43 13.35
CA SER A 7 49.83 -5.43 14.17
C SER A 7 50.06 -6.82 13.59
N VAL A 8 50.76 -7.65 14.35
CA VAL A 8 51.16 -9.02 14.01
C VAL A 8 50.09 -10.01 14.49
N LYS A 9 49.73 -10.96 13.62
CA LYS A 9 48.87 -12.12 13.92
C LYS A 9 49.64 -13.20 14.68
N PRO A 10 49.00 -14.02 15.53
CA PRO A 10 49.45 -15.39 15.76
C PRO A 10 48.50 -16.43 15.14
N LEU A 11 49.14 -17.32 14.38
CA LEU A 11 48.65 -18.63 13.95
C LEU A 11 48.66 -19.59 15.15
N LEU A 12 47.63 -20.42 15.29
CA LEU A 12 47.74 -21.69 16.01
C LEU A 12 47.26 -22.83 15.13
N LEU A 13 48.16 -23.80 15.00
CA LEU A 13 48.11 -25.04 14.25
C LEU A 13 47.76 -26.21 15.21
N ARG A 14 47.40 -27.35 14.61
CA ARG A 14 47.43 -28.74 15.15
C ARG A 14 46.28 -29.12 16.11
N GLN A 15 45.75 -30.35 16.11
CA GLN A 15 46.17 -31.60 15.47
C GLN A 15 45.01 -32.60 15.37
N VAL A 16 45.13 -33.49 14.39
CA VAL A 16 44.29 -34.67 14.13
C VAL A 16 44.80 -35.84 15.00
N ALA A 17 43.90 -36.69 15.50
CA ALA A 17 44.25 -38.03 15.97
C ALA A 17 43.13 -39.03 15.63
N GLN A 18 43.46 -39.99 14.76
CA GLN A 18 42.77 -41.26 14.59
C GLN A 18 43.56 -42.33 15.38
N CYS A 19 42.90 -43.33 15.97
CA CYS A 19 43.32 -44.74 16.06
C CYS A 19 42.24 -45.56 16.80
N ILE A 20 41.61 -46.57 16.17
CA ILE A 20 41.89 -48.03 16.18
C ILE A 20 41.07 -48.79 17.26
N ARG A 21 40.41 -49.87 16.79
CA ARG A 21 39.58 -50.88 17.52
C ARG A 21 40.42 -51.82 18.41
N PRO A 22 39.77 -52.64 19.27
CA PRO A 22 39.67 -54.07 18.91
C PRO A 22 38.33 -54.77 19.23
N GLN A 23 38.21 -55.99 18.71
CA GLN A 23 37.09 -56.97 18.72
C GLN A 23 36.84 -57.60 20.11
N SER A 24 35.67 -58.19 20.44
CA SER A 24 35.25 -59.53 19.97
C SER A 24 33.95 -60.05 20.63
N ARG A 25 33.26 -60.98 19.92
CA ARG A 25 32.33 -62.07 20.34
C ARG A 25 31.02 -61.68 21.08
N SER A 26 29.85 -62.31 20.89
CA SER A 26 29.48 -63.66 20.43
C SER A 26 28.00 -63.79 19.99
N LEU A 27 27.78 -64.74 19.09
CA LEU A 27 26.61 -65.52 18.63
C LEU A 27 25.31 -65.57 19.49
N LEU A 28 24.14 -65.45 18.84
CA LEU A 28 23.09 -66.49 18.63
C LEU A 28 21.77 -65.87 18.06
N PRO A 29 20.96 -66.59 17.24
CA PRO A 29 19.74 -66.06 16.62
C PRO A 29 18.47 -66.48 17.39
N PRO A 30 17.33 -65.77 17.20
CA PRO A 30 16.12 -66.55 16.92
C PRO A 30 15.12 -65.91 15.93
N SER A 31 14.56 -66.79 15.10
CA SER A 31 13.16 -66.88 14.67
C SER A 31 12.39 -65.61 14.29
N GLN A 32 12.17 -65.53 12.98
CA GLN A 32 10.92 -65.17 12.31
C GLN A 32 9.71 -64.93 13.24
N LEU A 33 9.29 -63.68 13.35
CA LEU A 33 7.89 -63.34 13.54
C LEU A 33 7.49 -62.31 12.49
N ILE A 34 6.75 -62.81 11.51
CA ILE A 34 6.02 -62.05 10.51
C ILE A 34 4.97 -61.23 11.27
N SER A 35 5.34 -60.01 11.65
CA SER A 35 4.37 -59.01 12.10
C SER A 35 3.57 -58.60 10.87
N ARG A 36 2.41 -59.23 10.70
CA ARG A 36 1.35 -58.79 9.81
C ARG A 36 1.07 -57.33 10.15
N ARG A 37 1.55 -56.40 9.32
CA ARG A 37 1.05 -55.03 9.30
C ARG A 37 -0.34 -55.10 8.69
N TRP A 38 -1.35 -54.90 9.52
CA TRP A 38 -2.71 -54.70 9.06
C TRP A 38 -2.74 -53.31 8.43
N PHE A 39 -2.77 -53.26 7.11
CA PHE A 39 -3.20 -52.07 6.39
C PHE A 39 -4.67 -51.84 6.77
N VAL A 40 -4.92 -50.83 7.59
CA VAL A 40 -6.27 -50.30 7.77
C VAL A 40 -6.37 -49.10 6.83
N ASP A 41 -6.81 -49.39 5.61
CA ASP A 41 -7.30 -48.36 4.69
C ASP A 41 -8.60 -47.79 5.27
N THR A 42 -8.52 -46.60 5.84
CA THR A 42 -9.70 -45.72 5.95
C THR A 42 -9.27 -44.33 5.48
N PRO A 43 -9.65 -43.91 4.26
CA PRO A 43 -9.58 -42.51 3.90
C PRO A 43 -10.72 -41.82 4.63
N THR A 44 -10.50 -41.47 5.90
CA THR A 44 -11.38 -40.54 6.59
C THR A 44 -11.24 -39.22 5.84
N LEU A 45 -12.25 -38.88 5.04
CA LEU A 45 -12.49 -37.54 4.51
C LEU A 45 -12.73 -36.61 5.70
N ALA A 46 -11.67 -36.29 6.45
CA ALA A 46 -11.60 -35.12 7.28
C ALA A 46 -11.47 -33.93 6.33
N ALA A 47 -12.58 -33.59 5.67
CA ALA A 47 -12.78 -32.25 5.17
C ALA A 47 -12.86 -31.36 6.41
N GLY A 48 -11.70 -31.02 6.99
CA GLY A 48 -11.61 -30.03 8.03
C GLY A 48 -12.36 -28.79 7.55
N PRO A 49 -13.20 -28.16 8.39
CA PRO A 49 -13.96 -26.99 7.98
C PRO A 49 -12.96 -26.01 7.40
N ARG A 50 -13.04 -25.77 6.08
CA ARG A 50 -12.21 -24.76 5.41
C ARG A 50 -12.47 -23.50 6.20
N GLY A 51 -11.48 -23.04 6.95
CA GLY A 51 -11.59 -21.83 7.75
C GLY A 51 -11.95 -20.69 6.83
N ARG A 52 -13.25 -20.39 6.71
CA ARG A 52 -13.70 -19.10 6.24
C ARG A 52 -13.08 -18.14 7.23
N LYS A 53 -12.05 -17.41 6.79
CA LYS A 53 -11.55 -16.25 7.53
C LYS A 53 -12.79 -15.50 8.03
N PRO A 54 -12.90 -15.19 9.33
CA PRO A 54 -14.09 -14.55 9.86
C PRO A 54 -14.37 -13.33 9.00
N GLY A 55 -15.51 -13.35 8.30
CA GLY A 55 -15.86 -12.31 7.35
C GLY A 55 -15.79 -10.98 8.06
N THR A 56 -15.03 -10.04 7.50
CA THR A 56 -14.98 -8.67 8.01
C THR A 56 -16.41 -8.17 8.05
N LYS A 57 -16.94 -7.90 9.25
CA LYS A 57 -18.33 -7.46 9.41
C LYS A 57 -18.48 -6.13 8.66
N ILE A 58 -19.21 -6.14 7.54
CA ILE A 58 -19.52 -4.94 6.78
C ILE A 58 -20.44 -4.10 7.67
N LYS A 59 -19.94 -2.97 8.19
CA LYS A 59 -20.77 -2.00 8.90
C LYS A 59 -21.51 -1.19 7.85
N ILE A 60 -22.83 -1.29 7.82
CA ILE A 60 -23.67 -0.41 7.00
C ILE A 60 -23.64 0.94 7.70
N VAL A 61 -22.94 1.90 7.10
CA VAL A 61 -22.88 3.27 7.63
C VAL A 61 -24.04 4.05 7.03
N THR A 62 -24.96 4.52 7.89
CA THR A 62 -26.11 5.32 7.47
C THR A 62 -25.67 6.74 7.16
N ILE A 63 -26.45 7.46 6.36
CA ILE A 63 -26.21 8.89 6.07
C ILE A 63 -26.18 9.70 7.37
N ASP A 64 -27.06 9.39 8.33
CA ASP A 64 -27.13 10.10 9.61
C ASP A 64 -25.89 9.84 10.48
N ASP A 65 -25.33 8.62 10.43
CA ASP A 65 -24.06 8.31 11.11
C ASP A 65 -22.92 9.16 10.53
N LYS A 66 -22.86 9.30 9.20
CA LYS A 66 -21.88 10.17 8.53
C LYS A 66 -22.06 11.63 8.91
N ILE A 67 -23.30 12.11 9.05
CA ILE A 67 -23.59 13.47 9.47
C ILE A 67 -23.08 13.69 10.91
N ALA A 68 -23.36 12.77 11.83
CA ALA A 68 -22.93 12.85 13.22
C ALA A 68 -21.41 12.72 13.42
N GLU A 69 -20.73 11.99 12.53
CA GLU A 69 -19.27 11.85 12.53
C GLU A 69 -18.57 13.08 11.95
N SER A 70 -19.09 13.63 10.84
CA SER A 70 -18.46 14.73 10.11
C SER A 70 -18.67 16.12 10.73
N PHE A 71 -19.73 16.31 11.50
CA PHE A 71 -20.08 17.60 12.09
C PHE A 71 -20.33 17.51 13.60
N THR A 72 -20.11 18.62 14.31
CA THR A 72 -20.54 18.78 15.70
C THR A 72 -21.92 19.42 15.71
N LEU A 73 -22.94 18.64 16.07
CA LEU A 73 -24.36 19.01 15.95
C LEU A 73 -25.09 18.92 17.30
N ASN A 74 -26.11 19.76 17.47
CA ASN A 74 -27.11 19.69 18.54
C ASN A 74 -26.49 19.49 19.94
N GLU A 75 -26.81 18.38 20.63
CA GLU A 75 -26.33 18.09 21.99
C GLU A 75 -24.82 17.81 22.07
N LYS A 76 -24.16 17.57 20.94
CA LYS A 76 -22.70 17.39 20.88
C LYS A 76 -21.96 18.72 21.07
N ILE A 77 -22.67 19.85 21.06
CA ILE A 77 -22.11 21.18 21.32
C ILE A 77 -21.95 21.34 22.84
N GLU A 78 -20.71 21.46 23.30
CA GLU A 78 -20.35 21.49 24.73
C GLU A 78 -20.72 22.81 25.43
N THR A 79 -20.95 23.88 24.68
CA THR A 79 -21.16 25.24 25.20
C THR A 79 -22.59 25.51 25.63
N ARG A 80 -22.77 26.21 26.75
CA ARG A 80 -24.09 26.62 27.25
C ARG A 80 -24.73 27.73 26.42
N TYR A 81 -23.94 28.72 26.01
CA TYR A 81 -24.38 29.86 25.21
C TYR A 81 -23.88 29.72 23.78
N VAL A 82 -24.69 30.17 22.84
CA VAL A 82 -24.39 30.14 21.41
C VAL A 82 -24.82 31.43 20.73
N GLN A 83 -24.07 31.85 19.73
CA GLN A 83 -24.44 32.94 18.83
C GLN A 83 -24.84 32.34 17.49
N GLU A 84 -26.06 32.60 17.06
CA GLU A 84 -26.55 32.12 15.77
C GLU A 84 -26.05 33.04 14.65
N LYS A 85 -25.48 32.43 13.62
CA LYS A 85 -25.16 33.09 12.36
C LYS A 85 -26.39 33.09 11.46
N THR A 86 -27.02 34.25 11.34
CA THR A 86 -28.12 34.50 10.39
C THR A 86 -27.62 34.33 8.95
N PRO A 87 -28.47 33.97 7.97
CA PRO A 87 -28.12 33.93 6.54
C PRO A 87 -27.45 35.22 6.02
N ASP A 88 -27.74 36.37 6.63
CA ASP A 88 -27.14 37.67 6.32
C ASP A 88 -25.68 37.82 6.80
N ASN A 89 -25.08 36.75 7.33
CA ASN A 89 -23.75 36.72 7.97
C ASN A 89 -23.62 37.60 9.22
N LYS A 90 -24.74 38.06 9.78
CA LYS A 90 -24.77 38.76 11.06
C LYS A 90 -24.81 37.74 12.21
N LEU A 91 -24.11 38.06 13.29
CA LEU A 91 -24.14 37.28 14.53
C LEU A 91 -25.25 37.83 15.42
N SER A 92 -26.10 36.94 15.90
CA SER A 92 -27.13 37.29 16.88
C SER A 92 -26.53 37.40 18.29
N GLU A 93 -27.32 37.96 19.20
CA GLU A 93 -26.97 38.00 20.62
C GLU A 93 -26.79 36.58 21.19
N PRO A 94 -25.91 36.39 22.19
CA PRO A 94 -25.73 35.10 22.85
C PRO A 94 -27.06 34.58 23.43
N LYS A 95 -27.52 33.43 22.93
CA LYS A 95 -28.71 32.74 23.43
C LYS A 95 -28.32 31.39 24.04
N PRO A 96 -29.07 30.86 25.01
CA PRO A 96 -28.81 29.53 25.54
C PRO A 96 -29.11 28.46 24.48
N LEU A 97 -28.21 27.49 24.31
CA LEU A 97 -28.35 26.39 23.34
C LEU A 97 -29.68 25.64 23.51
N ALA A 98 -30.09 25.43 24.76
CA ALA A 98 -31.34 24.73 25.08
C ALA A 98 -32.60 25.45 24.59
N GLN A 99 -32.57 26.79 24.48
CA GLN A 99 -33.68 27.54 23.88
C GLN A 99 -33.70 27.33 22.37
N LEU A 100 -32.54 27.49 21.72
CA LEU A 100 -32.40 27.26 20.29
C LEU A 100 -32.86 25.85 19.86
N LEU A 101 -32.48 24.81 20.62
CA LEU A 101 -32.86 23.41 20.36
C LEU A 101 -34.32 23.08 20.68
N ARG A 102 -35.05 23.97 21.35
CA ARG A 102 -36.50 23.86 21.58
C ARG A 102 -37.30 24.54 20.47
N ASP A 103 -36.75 25.61 19.89
CA ASP A 103 -37.41 26.40 18.86
C ASP A 103 -37.34 25.73 17.47
N ILE A 104 -36.41 24.79 17.28
CA ILE A 104 -36.10 24.15 15.99
C ILE A 104 -36.80 22.80 15.81
N ASP A 105 -37.21 22.53 14.57
CA ASP A 105 -37.71 21.22 14.14
C ASP A 105 -36.58 20.18 14.00
N ARG A 106 -36.43 19.34 15.01
CA ARG A 106 -35.34 18.33 15.12
C ARG A 106 -35.34 17.25 14.02
N SER A 107 -36.41 17.14 13.24
CA SER A 107 -36.53 16.20 12.13
C SER A 107 -35.84 16.70 10.87
N GLU A 108 -35.87 18.01 10.62
CA GLU A 108 -35.43 18.61 9.36
C GLU A 108 -34.23 19.54 9.53
N GLN A 109 -34.06 20.11 10.72
CA GLN A 109 -33.09 21.15 11.01
C GLN A 109 -32.10 20.69 12.09
N TYR A 110 -30.85 21.08 11.90
CA TYR A 110 -29.75 20.81 12.84
C TYR A 110 -29.03 22.10 13.18
N VAL A 111 -28.59 22.20 14.43
CA VAL A 111 -27.70 23.28 14.88
C VAL A 111 -26.27 22.84 14.62
N LEU A 112 -25.62 23.45 13.64
CA LEU A 112 -24.25 23.17 13.25
C LEU A 112 -23.29 24.14 13.94
N GLN A 113 -22.32 23.61 14.67
CA GLN A 113 -21.24 24.41 15.20
C GLN A 113 -20.23 24.76 14.10
N LEU A 114 -20.01 26.07 13.86
CA LEU A 114 -19.05 26.56 12.88
C LEU A 114 -17.68 26.82 13.49
N SER A 115 -17.65 27.35 14.71
CA SER A 115 -16.43 27.55 15.48
C SER A 115 -16.58 26.96 16.88
N LYS A 116 -15.46 26.48 17.43
CA LYS A 116 -15.38 26.20 18.86
C LYS A 116 -15.50 27.53 19.63
N SER A 117 -15.92 27.46 20.89
CA SER A 117 -15.83 28.60 21.80
C SER A 117 -14.39 29.11 21.79
N GLY A 118 -14.22 30.39 21.45
CA GLY A 118 -12.94 31.08 21.62
C GLY A 118 -12.76 31.49 23.09
N ASP A 119 -12.07 32.60 23.33
CA ASP A 119 -11.88 33.18 24.69
C ASP A 119 -13.19 33.65 25.37
N GLY A 120 -14.34 33.45 24.73
CA GLY A 120 -15.67 33.66 25.31
C GLY A 120 -16.42 32.33 25.44
N ASP A 121 -17.24 32.20 26.49
CA ASP A 121 -18.05 31.03 26.82
C ASP A 121 -19.18 30.69 25.80
N HIS A 122 -19.07 31.18 24.56
CA HIS A 122 -20.06 31.03 23.50
C HIS A 122 -19.47 30.49 22.21
N ALA A 123 -20.18 29.55 21.58
CA ALA A 123 -19.85 29.03 20.26
C ALA A 123 -20.68 29.71 19.17
N ILE A 124 -20.12 29.84 17.95
CA ILE A 124 -20.87 30.31 16.79
C ILE A 124 -21.53 29.10 16.13
N VAL A 125 -22.85 29.16 16.03
CA VAL A 125 -23.68 28.10 15.45
C VAL A 125 -24.46 28.61 14.25
N GLN A 126 -24.85 27.70 13.37
CA GLN A 126 -25.72 27.97 12.22
C GLN A 126 -26.83 26.92 12.19
N VAL A 127 -28.07 27.37 12.04
CA VAL A 127 -29.19 26.45 11.77
C VAL A 127 -29.14 26.06 10.30
N VAL A 128 -29.05 24.76 10.04
CA VAL A 128 -28.92 24.19 8.69
C VAL A 128 -29.93 23.07 8.49
N GLN A 129 -30.41 22.90 7.26
CA GLN A 129 -31.30 21.79 6.93
C GLN A 129 -30.51 20.49 6.75
N ARG A 130 -31.15 19.37 7.05
CA ARG A 130 -30.61 18.01 6.83
C ARG A 130 -30.16 17.81 5.38
N LYS A 131 -30.95 18.31 4.42
CA LYS A 131 -30.68 18.21 2.98
C LYS A 131 -29.35 18.89 2.61
N ASP A 132 -29.08 20.05 3.18
CA ASP A 132 -27.85 20.81 2.93
C ASP A 132 -26.63 20.08 3.46
N LEU A 133 -26.72 19.47 4.65
CA LEU A 133 -25.65 18.65 5.22
C LEU A 133 -25.33 17.45 4.34
N ILE A 134 -26.36 16.75 3.85
CA ILE A 134 -26.20 15.62 2.92
C ILE A 134 -25.51 16.08 1.63
N GLN A 135 -25.92 17.21 1.05
CA GLN A 135 -25.30 17.76 -0.15
C GLN A 135 -23.84 18.15 0.09
N ARG A 136 -23.51 18.74 1.24
CA ARG A 136 -22.13 19.07 1.62
C ARG A 136 -21.27 17.81 1.76
N ILE A 137 -21.79 16.72 2.34
CA ILE A 137 -21.06 15.45 2.45
C ILE A 137 -20.83 14.84 1.07
N ASN A 138 -21.89 14.74 0.25
CA ASN A 138 -21.81 14.13 -1.08
C ASN A 138 -20.87 14.89 -2.01
N SER A 139 -20.89 16.23 -1.97
CA SER A 139 -19.98 17.08 -2.77
C SER A 139 -18.53 16.96 -2.31
N LYS A 140 -18.27 16.92 -0.99
CA LYS A 140 -16.93 16.65 -0.46
C LYS A 140 -16.43 15.26 -0.86
N GLU A 141 -17.29 14.25 -0.76
CA GLU A 141 -16.93 12.87 -1.12
C GLU A 141 -16.68 12.72 -2.63
N SER A 142 -17.51 13.34 -3.48
CA SER A 142 -17.30 13.32 -4.93
C SER A 142 -16.02 14.06 -5.33
N ALA A 143 -15.75 15.23 -4.73
CA ALA A 143 -14.52 15.98 -4.96
C ALA A 143 -13.29 15.19 -4.49
N ALA A 144 -13.37 14.52 -3.32
CA ALA A 144 -12.30 13.66 -2.82
C ALA A 144 -12.07 12.44 -3.73
N ARG A 145 -13.14 11.84 -4.26
CA ARG A 145 -13.03 10.73 -5.23
C ARG A 145 -12.38 11.21 -6.53
N GLN A 146 -12.81 12.35 -7.07
CA GLN A 146 -12.23 12.91 -8.29
C GLN A 146 -10.75 13.28 -8.10
N SER A 147 -10.39 13.90 -6.98
CA SER A 147 -8.99 14.23 -6.70
C SER A 147 -8.14 12.97 -6.53
N GLN A 148 -8.64 11.92 -5.88
CA GLN A 148 -7.96 10.63 -5.79
C GLN A 148 -7.80 9.95 -7.16
N LEU A 149 -8.80 10.02 -8.04
CA LEU A 149 -8.71 9.50 -9.40
C LEU A 149 -7.66 10.26 -10.21
N ALA A 150 -7.68 11.59 -10.17
CA ALA A 150 -6.67 12.43 -10.82
C ALA A 150 -5.26 12.17 -10.27
N GLN A 151 -5.11 11.96 -8.96
CA GLN A 151 -3.83 11.56 -8.36
C GLN A 151 -3.37 10.17 -8.83
N LYS A 152 -4.28 9.21 -8.95
CA LYS A 152 -3.97 7.87 -9.47
C LYS A 152 -3.54 7.90 -10.94
N GLU A 153 -4.09 8.82 -11.72
CA GLU A 153 -3.71 9.03 -13.12
C GLU A 153 -2.35 9.72 -13.26
N LYS A 154 -2.05 10.68 -12.39
CA LYS A 154 -0.74 11.36 -12.33
C LYS A 154 0.40 10.46 -11.85
N LYS A 155 0.09 9.41 -11.06
CA LYS A 155 1.10 8.50 -10.53
C LYS A 155 1.78 7.73 -11.67
N PRO A 156 3.14 7.75 -11.77
CA PRO A 156 3.85 7.03 -12.80
C PRO A 156 3.61 5.53 -12.68
N LYS A 157 3.49 4.85 -13.82
CA LYS A 157 3.42 3.40 -13.90
C LYS A 157 4.83 2.84 -13.98
N GLN A 158 5.18 1.99 -13.04
CA GLN A 158 6.48 1.32 -13.05
C GLN A 158 6.38 -0.01 -13.79
N ILE A 159 7.27 -0.23 -14.75
CA ILE A 159 7.46 -1.51 -15.44
C ILE A 159 8.84 -2.03 -15.08
N GLU A 160 8.89 -3.15 -14.38
CA GLU A 160 10.14 -3.82 -14.06
C GLU A 160 10.52 -4.80 -15.17
N LEU A 161 11.79 -4.73 -15.56
CA LEU A 161 12.45 -5.55 -16.56
C LEU A 161 13.71 -6.17 -15.94
N ASN A 162 13.95 -7.44 -16.26
CA ASN A 162 15.21 -8.09 -15.92
C ASN A 162 16.21 -7.88 -17.07
N TRP A 163 17.50 -7.76 -16.76
CA TRP A 163 18.54 -7.71 -17.80
C TRP A 163 18.58 -8.97 -18.65
N ALA A 164 18.36 -10.13 -18.04
CA ALA A 164 18.30 -11.43 -18.73
C ALA A 164 16.83 -11.84 -19.02
N ILE A 165 16.08 -10.96 -19.70
CA ILE A 165 14.69 -11.21 -20.11
C ILE A 165 14.64 -12.05 -21.40
N SER A 166 13.62 -12.90 -21.55
CA SER A 166 13.40 -13.62 -22.81
C SER A 166 12.70 -12.72 -23.84
N GLY A 167 12.92 -12.99 -25.14
CA GLY A 167 12.31 -12.18 -26.21
C GLY A 167 10.78 -12.10 -26.15
N ASN A 168 10.11 -13.19 -25.76
CA ASN A 168 8.65 -13.20 -25.63
C ASN A 168 8.15 -12.31 -24.46
N ASP A 169 8.82 -12.36 -23.31
CA ASP A 169 8.46 -11.51 -22.16
C ASP A 169 8.77 -10.03 -22.47
N LEU A 170 9.87 -9.76 -23.18
CA LEU A 170 10.20 -8.42 -23.66
C LEU A 170 9.07 -7.86 -24.55
N GLN A 171 8.57 -8.64 -25.51
CA GLN A 171 7.46 -8.21 -26.38
C GLN A 171 6.20 -7.87 -25.59
N LEU A 172 5.85 -8.67 -24.57
CA LEU A 172 4.68 -8.39 -23.74
C LEU A 172 4.86 -7.09 -22.94
N LYS A 173 6.06 -6.84 -22.42
CA LYS A 173 6.40 -5.62 -21.68
C LYS A 173 6.41 -4.39 -22.58
N MET A 174 6.87 -4.51 -23.82
CA MET A 174 6.83 -3.42 -24.81
C MET A 174 5.38 -3.08 -25.19
N LYS A 175 4.49 -4.07 -25.34
CA LYS A 175 3.05 -3.82 -25.53
C LYS A 175 2.42 -3.11 -24.34
N GLN A 176 2.80 -3.48 -23.11
CA GLN A 176 2.33 -2.79 -21.90
C GLN A 176 2.84 -1.34 -21.83
N LEU A 177 4.10 -1.11 -22.19
CA LEU A 177 4.70 0.22 -22.30
C LEU A 177 3.91 1.08 -23.30
N GLU A 178 3.66 0.55 -24.49
CA GLU A 178 2.86 1.19 -25.53
C GLU A 178 1.46 1.54 -25.04
N GLU A 179 0.76 0.61 -24.39
CA GLU A 179 -0.59 0.84 -23.87
C GLU A 179 -0.62 1.97 -22.83
N PHE A 180 0.39 2.03 -21.94
CA PHE A 180 0.48 3.08 -20.93
C PHE A 180 0.82 4.44 -21.53
N LEU A 181 1.73 4.49 -22.49
CA LEU A 181 2.10 5.72 -23.18
C LEU A 181 0.94 6.25 -24.03
N ARG A 182 0.23 5.39 -24.77
CA ARG A 182 -1.00 5.75 -25.52
C ARG A 182 -2.10 6.31 -24.62
N LYS A 183 -2.17 5.85 -23.36
CA LYS A 183 -3.09 6.39 -22.34
C LYS A 183 -2.61 7.72 -21.73
N GLY A 184 -1.50 8.29 -22.20
CA GLY A 184 -0.91 9.53 -21.70
C GLY A 184 -0.25 9.41 -20.32
N LYS A 185 0.04 8.18 -19.87
CA LYS A 185 0.64 7.95 -18.54
C LYS A 185 2.15 8.11 -18.60
N LYS A 186 2.72 8.64 -17.53
CA LYS A 186 4.17 8.62 -17.30
C LYS A 186 4.59 7.19 -16.94
N VAL A 187 5.61 6.65 -17.60
CA VAL A 187 6.10 5.29 -17.36
C VAL A 187 7.55 5.32 -16.88
N GLU A 188 7.83 4.58 -15.82
CA GLU A 188 9.16 4.37 -15.24
C GLU A 188 9.58 2.92 -15.50
N LEU A 189 10.58 2.73 -16.35
CA LEU A 189 11.16 1.43 -16.67
C LEU A 189 12.33 1.17 -15.71
N LEU A 190 12.22 0.13 -14.89
CA LEU A 190 13.27 -0.29 -13.98
C LEU A 190 13.90 -1.58 -14.49
N LEU A 191 15.16 -1.48 -14.93
CA LEU A 191 15.99 -2.58 -15.38
C LEU A 191 16.89 -3.02 -14.23
N ALA A 192 16.72 -4.25 -13.75
CA ALA A 192 17.50 -4.75 -12.61
C ALA A 192 17.79 -6.25 -12.74
N ALA A 193 18.94 -6.67 -12.21
CA ALA A 193 19.26 -8.09 -12.13
C ALA A 193 18.51 -8.75 -10.97
N ARG A 194 17.88 -9.91 -11.22
CA ARG A 194 17.33 -10.74 -10.14
C ARG A 194 18.45 -11.41 -9.34
N LYS A 195 18.33 -11.39 -8.01
CA LYS A 195 19.35 -11.89 -7.06
C LYS A 195 19.75 -13.36 -7.27
N TYR A 196 18.82 -14.22 -7.70
CA TYR A 196 19.01 -15.68 -7.81
C TYR A 196 18.88 -16.21 -9.25
N GLN A 197 18.81 -15.34 -10.25
CA GLN A 197 18.70 -15.75 -11.64
C GLN A 197 19.99 -15.43 -12.41
N ARG A 198 20.07 -15.95 -13.64
CA ARG A 198 21.17 -15.67 -14.57
C ARG A 198 21.38 -14.16 -14.68
N LYS A 199 22.63 -13.73 -14.49
CA LYS A 199 23.06 -12.36 -14.79
C LYS A 199 23.28 -12.24 -16.29
N ALA A 200 22.78 -11.17 -16.89
CA ALA A 200 23.05 -10.88 -18.30
C ALA A 200 24.52 -10.55 -18.51
N THR A 201 25.04 -10.82 -19.70
CA THR A 201 26.32 -10.27 -20.14
C THR A 201 26.17 -8.78 -20.43
N GLN A 202 27.29 -8.05 -20.51
CA GLN A 202 27.27 -6.62 -20.85
C GLN A 202 26.65 -6.40 -22.24
N GLN A 203 26.97 -7.25 -23.22
CA GLN A 203 26.41 -7.21 -24.57
C GLN A 203 24.88 -7.40 -24.57
N GLU A 204 24.37 -8.41 -23.86
CA GLU A 204 22.92 -8.65 -23.74
C GLU A 204 22.20 -7.44 -23.10
N ALA A 205 22.83 -6.78 -22.12
CA ALA A 205 22.27 -5.59 -21.47
C ALA A 205 22.25 -4.35 -22.38
N GLU A 206 23.29 -4.15 -23.20
CA GLU A 206 23.37 -3.06 -24.18
C GLU A 206 22.35 -3.22 -25.31
N GLU A 207 22.20 -4.44 -25.85
CA GLU A 207 21.20 -4.75 -26.86
C GLU A 207 19.77 -4.50 -26.36
N LEU A 208 19.49 -4.86 -25.10
CA LEU A 208 18.20 -4.61 -24.47
C LEU A 208 17.93 -3.11 -24.34
N LEU A 209 18.91 -2.33 -23.84
CA LEU A 209 18.78 -0.87 -23.74
C LEU A 209 18.48 -0.23 -25.08
N ARG A 210 19.22 -0.62 -26.11
CA ARG A 210 19.00 -0.13 -27.48
C ARG A 210 17.59 -0.43 -27.97
N THR A 211 17.13 -1.67 -27.79
CA THR A 211 15.77 -2.09 -28.19
C THR A 211 14.70 -1.28 -27.48
N VAL A 212 14.88 -1.01 -26.18
CA VAL A 212 13.93 -0.21 -25.39
C VAL A 212 13.93 1.25 -25.83
N GLN A 213 15.10 1.84 -26.07
CA GLN A 213 15.22 3.22 -26.57
C GLN A 213 14.59 3.39 -27.96
N GLU A 214 14.87 2.47 -28.89
CA GLU A 214 14.26 2.47 -30.22
C GLU A 214 12.73 2.39 -30.14
N LYS A 215 12.19 1.54 -29.25
CA LYS A 215 10.74 1.44 -29.02
C LYS A 215 10.14 2.72 -28.41
N ILE A 216 10.83 3.37 -27.49
CA ILE A 216 10.38 4.65 -26.92
C ILE A 216 10.34 5.75 -27.99
N GLN A 217 11.36 5.80 -28.85
CA GLN A 217 11.43 6.74 -29.97
C GLN A 217 10.36 6.48 -31.03
N GLU A 218 10.12 5.22 -31.38
CA GLU A 218 9.06 4.81 -32.32
C GLU A 218 7.66 5.27 -31.85
N LEU A 219 7.42 5.24 -30.54
CA LEU A 219 6.17 5.68 -29.94
C LEU A 219 6.06 7.21 -29.78
N GLY A 220 7.06 7.97 -30.21
CA GLY A 220 7.10 9.43 -30.07
C GLY A 220 7.19 9.89 -28.62
N ALA A 221 7.65 9.02 -27.70
CA ALA A 221 7.83 9.37 -26.31
C ALA A 221 9.20 10.00 -26.09
N THR A 222 9.24 11.12 -25.35
CA THR A 222 10.48 11.78 -24.97
C THR A 222 10.97 11.22 -23.63
N GLU A 223 12.26 10.94 -23.53
CA GLU A 223 12.89 10.58 -22.25
C GLU A 223 12.88 11.81 -21.34
N VAL A 224 12.13 11.74 -20.22
CA VAL A 224 11.90 12.86 -19.31
C VAL A 224 13.03 12.99 -18.29
N VAL A 225 13.68 11.88 -17.95
CA VAL A 225 14.81 11.84 -17.03
C VAL A 225 15.84 10.87 -17.62
N PRO A 226 17.09 11.32 -17.87
CA PRO A 226 18.12 10.46 -18.42
C PRO A 226 18.42 9.28 -17.50
N MET A 227 18.82 8.16 -18.10
CA MET A 227 19.27 6.92 -17.46
C MET A 227 19.95 7.12 -16.09
N GLN A 228 19.29 6.70 -15.01
CA GLN A 228 19.85 6.75 -13.63
C GLN A 228 20.17 5.35 -13.11
N GLY A 229 21.37 5.18 -12.55
CA GLY A 229 21.78 3.98 -11.81
C GLY A 229 23.14 3.41 -12.23
N SER A 230 23.61 2.42 -11.47
CA SER A 230 24.85 1.71 -11.78
C SER A 230 24.56 0.66 -12.84
N PHE A 231 24.97 0.89 -14.09
CA PHE A 231 24.95 -0.12 -15.14
C PHE A 231 26.04 -1.18 -14.86
N PRO A 232 25.79 -2.50 -14.98
CA PRO A 232 24.54 -3.22 -15.29
C PRO A 232 23.77 -3.69 -14.02
N ARG A 233 23.94 -3.03 -12.87
CA ARG A 233 23.29 -3.40 -11.61
C ARG A 233 21.81 -3.01 -11.58
N GLN A 234 21.52 -1.74 -11.83
CA GLN A 234 20.17 -1.19 -11.88
C GLN A 234 20.17 0.07 -12.73
N THR A 235 19.16 0.20 -13.59
CA THR A 235 18.95 1.36 -14.44
C THR A 235 17.47 1.73 -14.46
N THR A 236 17.18 3.03 -14.32
CA THR A 236 15.82 3.56 -14.41
C THR A 236 15.72 4.56 -15.56
N ILE A 237 14.74 4.35 -16.44
CA ILE A 237 14.42 5.21 -17.59
C ILE A 237 12.99 5.71 -17.41
N THR A 238 12.77 7.01 -17.62
CA THR A 238 11.44 7.61 -17.52
C THR A 238 10.99 8.12 -18.87
N ALA A 239 9.87 7.60 -19.39
CA ALA A 239 9.31 7.97 -20.69
C ALA A 239 7.92 8.60 -20.54
N LYS A 240 7.63 9.61 -21.37
CA LYS A 240 6.30 10.22 -21.50
C LYS A 240 6.14 10.76 -22.93
N ILE A 241 4.96 10.57 -23.52
CA ILE A 241 4.59 11.26 -24.76
C ILE A 241 4.27 12.73 -24.41
N PRO A 242 4.85 13.71 -25.14
CA PRO A 242 4.58 15.13 -24.92
C PRO A 242 3.10 15.50 -25.03
#